data_AF-A0A2V8TTS6-F1
#
_entry.id   AF-A0A2V8TTS6-F1
#
_cell.length_a   1.000
_cell.length_b   1.000
_cell.length_c   1.000
_cell.angle_alpha   90.00
_cell.angle_beta   90.00
_cell.angle_gamma   90.00
#
_symmetry.space_group_name_H-M   'P 1'
#
loop_
_entity.id
_entity.type
_entity.pdbx_description
1 polymer ?
#
loop_
_entity_poly.entity_id
_entity_poly.type
_entity_poly.pdbx_seq_one_letter_code
_entity_poly.pdbx_strand_id
1 'polypeptide(L)'
;MVRDLRYALRVLMQNRAVTIMAVLALALGIGANTAIFSVVHAVLLTPLPYHDPGRLVTVLGHGSNPVSPADFLDVRKQARSFERVGAAELWSASLTGRDAPEEIVGQHFSEDMFPLLGVVPLRGRTFDAGDFGPGKDRVVVLGYTLWQRSFRAEPEIVGQKILLDGERYTIIGVMPPEFHFAPFWVTQAEMWAPLDLSARLTQRGSHSLRVFARLRLAIETAAAQAEMDQICHNLEVAFPDTNTGMRLVIDSLTEKAVGRLRPALRVLLGAVGLVLLIACANVANLALARATARQKEIAVSRWERSACGSRVSSSRKVWCCHLPGAPWACFWPPGARGRFKPCYVRIPVNSGSVFPVGTRSVSICPCFFSHWRWRCSPESCSAQRPLSPPREGT
;
A
#
# COMPACT_ATOMS: atom_id res chain seq x y z
N MET A 1 31.91 7.83 -13.60
CA MET A 1 31.15 7.73 -12.33
C MET A 1 31.15 9.02 -11.50
N VAL A 2 32.23 9.42 -10.81
CA VAL A 2 32.22 10.64 -9.95
C VAL A 2 31.89 11.93 -10.73
N ARG A 3 32.37 12.03 -11.98
CA ARG A 3 32.10 13.17 -12.87
C ARG A 3 30.63 13.22 -13.31
N ASP A 4 30.02 12.05 -13.52
CA ASP A 4 28.61 11.92 -13.93
C ASP A 4 27.68 12.25 -12.76
N LEU A 5 28.05 11.86 -11.54
CA LEU A 5 27.32 12.19 -10.32
C LEU A 5 27.33 13.70 -10.06
N ARG A 6 28.49 14.36 -10.19
CA ARG A 6 28.62 15.83 -10.07
C ARG A 6 27.82 16.57 -11.15
N TYR A 7 27.81 16.03 -12.38
CA TYR A 7 27.03 16.61 -13.47
C TYR A 7 25.53 16.49 -13.22
N ALA A 8 25.05 15.32 -12.79
CA ALA A 8 23.64 15.11 -12.43
C ALA A 8 23.20 16.05 -11.30
N LEU A 9 24.02 16.19 -10.24
CA LEU A 9 23.74 17.12 -9.14
C LEU A 9 23.62 18.57 -9.62
N ARG A 10 24.54 19.02 -10.47
CA ARG A 10 24.55 20.38 -11.00
C ARG A 10 23.31 20.65 -11.87
N VAL A 11 22.89 19.66 -12.68
CA VAL A 11 21.66 19.75 -13.48
C VAL A 11 20.41 19.78 -12.61
N LEU A 12 20.36 19.00 -11.53
CA LEU A 12 19.28 19.02 -10.55
C LEU A 12 19.16 20.38 -9.85
N MET A 13 20.29 20.99 -9.48
CA MET A 13 20.36 22.30 -8.82
C MET A 13 20.05 23.48 -9.74
N GLN A 14 20.28 23.36 -11.05
CA GLN A 14 19.87 24.37 -12.03
C GLN A 14 18.36 24.39 -12.27
N ASN A 15 17.68 23.28 -11.95
CA ASN A 15 16.30 23.01 -12.32
C ASN A 15 15.38 22.85 -11.10
N ARG A 16 15.58 23.73 -10.11
CA ARG A 16 15.04 23.61 -8.74
C ARG A 16 13.54 23.31 -8.68
N ALA A 17 12.71 24.04 -9.41
CA ALA A 17 11.25 23.86 -9.36
C ALA A 17 10.79 22.44 -9.73
N VAL A 18 11.31 21.88 -10.82
CA VAL A 18 10.95 20.53 -11.27
C VAL A 18 11.56 19.46 -10.38
N THR A 19 12.80 19.66 -9.92
CA THR A 19 13.43 18.75 -8.97
C THR A 19 12.63 18.69 -7.67
N ILE A 20 12.19 19.83 -7.15
CA ILE A 20 11.35 19.92 -5.94
C ILE A 20 10.01 19.21 -6.17
N MET A 21 9.32 19.47 -7.29
CA MET A 21 8.05 18.81 -7.61
C MET A 21 8.19 17.29 -7.74
N ALA A 22 9.25 16.81 -8.39
CA ALA A 22 9.52 15.38 -8.54
C ALA A 22 9.84 14.72 -7.19
N VAL A 23 10.65 15.37 -6.35
CA VAL A 23 10.98 14.88 -5.01
C VAL A 23 9.74 14.85 -4.12
N LEU A 24 8.90 15.89 -4.13
CA LEU A 24 7.66 15.91 -3.35
C LEU A 24 6.67 14.83 -3.80
N ALA A 25 6.51 14.64 -5.11
CA ALA A 25 5.63 13.59 -5.64
C ALA A 25 6.12 12.18 -5.25
N LEU A 26 7.42 11.92 -5.36
CA LEU A 26 8.03 10.65 -4.93
C LEU A 26 7.95 10.47 -3.42
N ALA A 27 8.25 11.50 -2.63
CA ALA A 27 8.19 11.45 -1.17
C ALA A 27 6.77 11.16 -0.69
N LEU A 28 5.75 11.78 -1.29
CA LEU A 28 4.36 11.53 -0.95
C LEU A 28 3.93 10.10 -1.33
N GLY A 29 4.29 9.64 -2.53
CA GLY A 29 3.98 8.28 -2.97
C GLY A 29 4.66 7.20 -2.12
N ILE A 30 5.95 7.35 -1.84
CA ILE A 30 6.72 6.41 -1.01
C ILE A 30 6.22 6.46 0.44
N GLY A 31 6.05 7.65 1.00
CA GLY A 31 5.58 7.85 2.37
C GLY A 31 4.19 7.27 2.62
N ALA A 32 3.24 7.54 1.72
CA ALA A 32 1.88 7.01 1.83
C ALA A 32 1.84 5.48 1.73
N ASN A 33 2.57 4.88 0.76
CA ASN A 33 2.65 3.42 0.65
C ASN A 33 3.32 2.79 1.87
N THR A 34 4.40 3.38 2.37
CA THR A 34 5.10 2.88 3.55
C THR A 34 4.22 2.93 4.79
N ALA A 35 3.46 4.02 4.98
CA ALA A 35 2.53 4.17 6.10
C ALA A 35 1.41 3.13 6.04
N ILE A 36 0.78 2.95 4.87
CA ILE A 36 -0.31 1.96 4.71
C ILE A 36 0.22 0.55 4.83
N PHE A 37 1.38 0.24 4.24
CA PHE A 37 2.01 -1.06 4.40
C PHE A 37 2.32 -1.34 5.87
N SER A 38 2.77 -0.34 6.63
CA SER A 38 3.02 -0.49 8.07
C SER A 38 1.74 -0.82 8.84
N VAL A 39 0.62 -0.14 8.54
CA VAL A 39 -0.70 -0.44 9.15
C VAL A 39 -1.18 -1.83 8.75
N VAL A 40 -1.11 -2.17 7.46
CA VAL A 40 -1.46 -3.50 6.95
C VAL A 40 -0.60 -4.56 7.64
N HIS A 41 0.70 -4.34 7.76
CA HIS A 41 1.59 -5.29 8.41
C HIS A 41 1.27 -5.46 9.89
N ALA A 42 1.08 -4.35 10.62
CA ALA A 42 0.73 -4.36 12.03
C ALA A 42 -0.62 -5.06 12.30
N VAL A 43 -1.61 -4.87 11.43
CA VAL A 43 -2.97 -5.34 11.63
C VAL A 43 -3.22 -6.74 11.04
N LEU A 44 -2.69 -7.03 9.85
CA LEU A 44 -2.97 -8.27 9.10
C LEU A 44 -1.87 -9.32 9.18
N LEU A 45 -0.61 -8.90 9.26
CA LEU A 45 0.55 -9.77 9.09
C LEU A 45 1.28 -10.07 10.40
N THR A 46 1.08 -9.25 11.43
CA THR A 46 1.63 -9.52 12.76
C THR A 46 0.71 -10.54 13.43
N PRO A 47 1.19 -11.77 13.69
CA PRO A 47 0.39 -12.76 14.40
C PRO A 47 0.02 -12.19 15.77
N LEU A 48 -1.19 -12.50 16.24
CA LEU A 48 -1.60 -12.16 17.59
C LEU A 48 -0.53 -12.69 18.57
N PRO A 49 -0.11 -11.91 19.58
CA PRO A 49 0.96 -12.27 20.51
C PRO A 49 0.49 -13.30 21.55
N TYR A 50 -0.18 -14.34 21.08
CA TYR A 50 -0.67 -15.48 21.86
C TYR A 50 0.02 -16.74 21.36
N HIS A 51 0.13 -17.74 22.24
CA HIS A 51 0.64 -19.04 21.85
C HIS A 51 -0.28 -19.68 20.78
N ASP A 52 0.27 -20.25 19.71
CA ASP A 52 -0.48 -20.93 18.64
C ASP A 52 -1.81 -20.25 18.23
N PRO A 53 -1.80 -19.01 17.69
CA PRO A 53 -3.00 -18.21 17.47
C PRO A 53 -3.93 -18.81 16.40
N GLY A 54 -3.40 -19.66 15.50
CA GLY A 54 -4.20 -20.36 14.48
C GLY A 54 -5.19 -21.39 15.03
N ARG A 55 -5.02 -21.82 16.28
CA ARG A 55 -5.93 -22.76 16.98
C ARG A 55 -6.92 -22.07 17.90
N LEU A 56 -6.82 -20.74 18.06
CA LEU A 56 -7.71 -19.97 18.90
C LEU A 56 -9.00 -19.67 18.15
N VAL A 57 -10.12 -20.00 18.79
CA VAL A 57 -11.46 -19.79 18.26
C VAL A 57 -12.34 -19.09 19.28
N THR A 58 -13.38 -18.45 18.80
CA THR A 58 -14.46 -17.89 19.62
C THR A 58 -15.66 -18.82 19.57
N VAL A 59 -16.36 -18.99 20.68
CA VAL A 59 -17.63 -19.74 20.75
C VAL A 59 -18.71 -18.75 21.14
N LEU A 60 -19.54 -18.30 20.20
CA LEU A 60 -20.49 -17.20 20.41
C LEU A 60 -21.90 -17.60 20.01
N GLY A 61 -22.89 -17.09 20.74
CA GLY A 61 -24.30 -17.24 20.38
C GLY A 61 -24.58 -16.60 19.02
N HIS A 62 -25.15 -17.35 18.08
CA HIS A 62 -25.45 -16.87 16.72
C HIS A 62 -24.27 -16.16 16.02
N GLY A 63 -23.02 -16.48 16.38
CA GLY A 63 -21.79 -15.92 15.77
C GLY A 63 -21.34 -14.57 16.29
N SER A 64 -22.15 -13.86 17.08
CA SER A 64 -21.78 -12.53 17.60
C SER A 64 -22.34 -12.19 18.97
N ASN A 65 -23.26 -12.98 19.51
CA ASN A 65 -23.88 -12.73 20.79
C ASN A 65 -23.03 -13.33 21.92
N PRO A 66 -22.99 -12.69 23.08
CA PRO A 66 -22.41 -13.31 24.26
C PRO A 66 -23.16 -14.62 24.62
N VAL A 67 -22.51 -15.44 25.42
CA VAL A 67 -23.01 -16.72 25.91
C VAL A 67 -23.41 -16.55 27.38
N SER A 68 -24.39 -17.32 27.84
CA SER A 68 -24.79 -17.30 29.24
C SER A 68 -23.78 -18.02 30.14
N PRO A 69 -23.67 -17.65 31.43
CA PRO A 69 -22.84 -18.38 32.38
C PRO A 69 -23.09 -19.88 32.44
N ALA A 70 -24.35 -20.30 32.46
CA ALA A 70 -24.69 -21.72 32.52
C ALA A 70 -24.31 -22.46 31.22
N ASP A 71 -24.56 -21.88 30.04
CA ASP A 71 -24.18 -22.51 28.77
C ASP A 71 -22.65 -22.57 28.61
N PHE A 72 -21.91 -21.55 29.06
CA PHE A 72 -20.45 -21.61 29.11
C PHE A 72 -19.94 -22.78 29.96
N LEU A 73 -20.53 -22.98 31.14
CA LEU A 73 -20.16 -24.08 32.02
C LEU A 73 -20.49 -25.45 31.40
N ASP A 74 -21.61 -25.55 30.69
CA ASP A 74 -21.98 -26.76 29.94
C ASP A 74 -21.01 -27.05 28.81
N VAL A 75 -20.65 -26.05 28.01
CA VAL A 75 -19.64 -26.16 26.94
C VAL A 75 -18.30 -26.59 27.53
N ARG A 76 -17.85 -25.95 28.61
CA ARG A 76 -16.59 -26.28 29.28
C ARG A 76 -16.56 -27.72 29.79
N LYS A 77 -17.70 -28.27 30.23
CA LYS A 77 -17.83 -29.63 30.75
C LYS A 77 -17.97 -30.69 29.65
N GLN A 78 -18.68 -30.38 28.57
CA GLN A 78 -19.07 -31.36 27.55
C GLN A 78 -18.15 -31.40 26.34
N ALA A 79 -17.55 -30.26 25.97
CA ALA A 79 -16.76 -30.15 24.74
C ALA A 79 -15.42 -30.89 24.83
N ARG A 80 -15.13 -31.71 23.83
CA ARG A 80 -13.90 -32.51 23.71
C ARG A 80 -12.97 -32.03 22.61
N SER A 81 -13.48 -31.26 21.64
CA SER A 81 -12.68 -30.65 20.57
C SER A 81 -11.67 -29.62 21.08
N PHE A 82 -11.87 -29.11 22.30
CA PHE A 82 -11.05 -28.06 22.88
C PHE A 82 -10.02 -28.63 23.88
N GLU A 83 -8.85 -28.01 23.88
CA GLU A 83 -7.82 -28.22 24.89
C GLU A 83 -8.14 -27.44 26.16
N ARG A 84 -8.59 -26.19 25.99
CA ARG A 84 -9.06 -25.29 27.04
C ARG A 84 -10.21 -24.44 26.53
N VAL A 85 -11.10 -24.07 27.43
CA VAL A 85 -12.22 -23.16 27.18
C VAL A 85 -12.23 -22.11 28.27
N GLY A 86 -12.13 -20.84 27.89
CA GLY A 86 -12.15 -19.71 28.81
C GLY A 86 -13.23 -18.71 28.44
N ALA A 87 -13.60 -17.87 29.40
CA ALA A 87 -14.54 -16.78 29.21
C ALA A 87 -13.95 -15.45 29.66
N ALA A 88 -14.25 -14.40 28.89
CA ALA A 88 -14.05 -13.02 29.28
C ALA A 88 -15.39 -12.31 29.45
N GLU A 89 -15.49 -11.45 30.44
CA GLU A 89 -16.60 -10.53 30.65
C GLU A 89 -16.07 -9.10 30.71
N LEU A 90 -16.73 -8.17 30.02
CA LEU A 90 -16.33 -6.76 30.05
C LEU A 90 -16.58 -6.19 31.44
N TRP A 91 -15.62 -5.42 31.92
CA TRP A 91 -15.70 -4.72 33.19
C TRP A 91 -15.13 -3.31 33.03
N SER A 92 -15.70 -2.33 33.70
CA SER A 92 -15.09 -1.02 33.89
C SER A 92 -15.10 -0.74 35.38
N ALA A 93 -14.01 -0.17 35.90
CA ALA A 93 -13.95 0.30 37.28
C ALA A 93 -13.25 1.63 37.39
N SER A 94 -13.67 2.44 38.36
CA SER A 94 -13.01 3.68 38.72
C SER A 94 -11.83 3.41 39.65
N LEU A 95 -10.62 3.67 39.15
CA LEU A 95 -9.39 3.67 39.93
C LEU A 95 -9.33 4.94 40.80
N THR A 96 -9.21 4.77 42.11
CA THR A 96 -9.19 5.86 43.08
C THR A 96 -8.05 5.69 44.10
N GLY A 97 -7.71 6.78 44.82
CA GLY A 97 -6.85 6.72 46.01
C GLY A 97 -5.40 7.22 45.86
N ARG A 98 -4.97 7.65 44.67
CA ARG A 98 -3.63 8.26 44.49
C ARG A 98 -3.70 9.57 43.69
N ASP A 99 -4.42 9.55 42.57
CA ASP A 99 -4.64 10.70 41.70
C ASP A 99 -6.15 10.97 41.50
N ALA A 100 -6.49 11.83 40.53
CA ALA A 100 -7.87 12.02 40.10
C ALA A 100 -8.50 10.67 39.70
N PRO A 101 -9.78 10.43 40.05
CA PRO A 101 -10.47 9.21 39.65
C PRO A 101 -10.38 8.99 38.14
N GLU A 102 -9.94 7.80 37.75
CA GLU A 102 -9.77 7.41 36.34
C GLU A 102 -10.62 6.17 36.07
N GLU A 103 -11.46 6.21 35.03
CA GLU A 103 -12.20 5.01 34.60
C GLU A 103 -11.28 4.11 33.78
N ILE A 104 -11.09 2.88 34.26
CA ILE A 104 -10.26 1.88 33.61
C ILE A 104 -11.15 0.79 33.05
N VAL A 105 -11.03 0.54 31.75
CA VAL A 105 -11.66 -0.60 31.09
C VAL A 105 -10.82 -1.85 31.37
N GLY A 106 -11.46 -2.87 31.92
CA GLY A 106 -10.87 -4.16 32.23
C GLY A 106 -11.74 -5.32 31.78
N GLN A 107 -11.34 -6.52 32.16
CA GLN A 107 -12.11 -7.73 31.90
C GLN A 107 -12.01 -8.70 33.07
N HIS A 108 -13.13 -9.36 33.36
CA HIS A 108 -13.10 -10.55 34.21
C HIS A 108 -12.75 -11.77 33.36
N PHE A 109 -11.78 -12.55 33.82
CA PHE A 109 -11.29 -13.74 33.14
C PHE A 109 -11.57 -14.98 33.95
N SER A 110 -12.09 -16.02 33.30
CA SER A 110 -12.17 -17.35 33.92
C SER A 110 -10.76 -17.94 34.13
N GLU A 111 -10.67 -18.93 35.00
CA GLU A 111 -9.44 -19.66 35.34
C GLU A 111 -8.58 -20.07 34.13
N ASP A 112 -9.21 -20.59 33.08
CA ASP A 112 -8.50 -21.06 31.91
C ASP A 112 -8.03 -19.97 30.94
N MET A 113 -8.40 -18.69 31.12
CA MET A 113 -8.15 -17.65 30.11
C MET A 113 -6.67 -17.36 29.91
N PHE A 114 -5.91 -17.05 30.96
CA PHE A 114 -4.47 -16.78 30.81
C PHE A 114 -3.69 -18.00 30.31
N PRO A 115 -3.89 -19.22 30.86
CA PRO A 115 -3.29 -20.44 30.30
C PRO A 115 -3.69 -20.69 28.85
N LEU A 116 -4.94 -20.40 28.47
CA LEU A 116 -5.41 -20.53 27.10
C LEU A 116 -4.66 -19.56 26.19
N LEU A 117 -4.37 -18.33 26.59
CA LEU A 117 -3.61 -17.37 25.77
C LEU A 117 -2.11 -17.69 25.74
N GLY A 118 -1.60 -18.40 26.75
CA GLY A 118 -0.19 -18.79 26.85
C GLY A 118 0.74 -17.60 27.09
N VAL A 119 0.27 -16.61 27.86
CA VAL A 119 1.00 -15.36 28.13
C VAL A 119 1.57 -15.40 29.54
N VAL A 120 2.84 -15.00 29.66
CA VAL A 120 3.56 -14.92 30.93
C VAL A 120 3.65 -13.46 31.35
N PRO A 121 3.31 -13.11 32.61
CA PRO A 121 3.40 -11.75 33.09
C PRO A 121 4.86 -11.31 33.20
N LEU A 122 5.12 -10.03 32.94
CA LEU A 122 6.43 -9.40 33.10
C LEU A 122 6.87 -9.38 34.57
N ARG A 123 5.91 -9.21 35.49
CA ARG A 123 6.12 -9.23 36.95
C ARG A 123 5.01 -10.01 37.63
N GLY A 124 5.34 -10.70 38.71
CA GLY A 124 4.38 -11.42 39.54
C GLY A 124 3.84 -12.68 38.87
N ARG A 125 2.54 -12.94 39.01
CA ARG A 125 1.85 -14.13 38.49
C ARG A 125 0.51 -13.78 37.86
N THR A 126 -0.07 -14.75 37.14
CA THR A 126 -1.48 -14.73 36.74
C THR A 126 -2.35 -15.38 37.81
N PHE A 127 -3.65 -15.52 37.54
CA PHE A 127 -4.59 -16.20 38.42
C PHE A 127 -4.23 -17.68 38.62
N ASP A 128 -4.47 -18.16 39.83
CA ASP A 128 -4.49 -19.57 40.19
C ASP A 128 -5.91 -20.00 40.62
N ALA A 129 -6.13 -21.29 40.82
CA ALA A 129 -7.43 -21.82 41.25
C ALA A 129 -7.94 -21.23 42.59
N GLY A 130 -7.03 -20.73 43.44
CA GLY A 130 -7.34 -20.14 44.73
C GLY A 130 -7.88 -18.72 44.64
N ASP A 131 -7.64 -18.01 43.54
CA ASP A 131 -8.12 -16.65 43.30
C ASP A 131 -9.58 -16.59 42.82
N PHE A 132 -10.21 -17.76 42.60
CA PHE A 132 -11.60 -17.86 42.16
C PHE A 132 -12.56 -18.14 43.32
N GLY A 133 -13.73 -17.54 43.22
CA GLY A 133 -14.85 -17.72 44.14
C GLY A 133 -15.03 -16.57 45.13
N PRO A 134 -16.11 -16.61 45.93
CA PRO A 134 -16.57 -15.45 46.67
C PRO A 134 -15.53 -14.93 47.67
N GLY A 135 -15.14 -13.66 47.51
CA GLY A 135 -14.21 -12.97 48.41
C GLY A 135 -12.73 -13.28 48.15
N LYS A 136 -12.42 -14.12 47.17
CA LYS A 136 -11.04 -14.42 46.72
C LYS A 136 -10.69 -13.72 45.39
N ASP A 137 -11.71 -13.26 44.69
CA ASP A 137 -11.70 -12.57 43.40
C ASP A 137 -11.20 -11.11 43.45
N ARG A 138 -10.70 -10.66 44.61
CA ARG A 138 -10.16 -9.30 44.84
C ARG A 138 -8.67 -9.19 44.53
N VAL A 139 -8.28 -9.79 43.40
CA VAL A 139 -6.92 -9.69 42.84
C VAL A 139 -7.00 -9.14 41.42
N VAL A 140 -5.95 -8.45 40.99
CA VAL A 140 -5.91 -7.81 39.68
C VAL A 140 -4.53 -7.97 39.02
N VAL A 141 -4.55 -8.19 37.71
CA VAL A 141 -3.37 -8.13 36.85
C VAL A 141 -3.45 -6.85 36.03
N LEU A 142 -2.39 -6.06 36.02
CA LEU A 142 -2.35 -4.80 35.29
C LEU A 142 -1.77 -4.98 33.88
N GLY A 143 -2.29 -4.21 32.93
CA GLY A 143 -1.66 -3.96 31.65
C GLY A 143 -0.43 -3.07 31.80
N TYR A 144 0.51 -3.23 30.88
CA TYR A 144 1.77 -2.48 30.90
C TYR A 144 1.54 -0.96 30.82
N THR A 145 0.62 -0.51 29.95
CA THR A 145 0.31 0.91 29.74
C THR A 145 -0.23 1.57 31.01
N LEU A 146 -1.16 0.93 31.71
CA LEU A 146 -1.70 1.41 32.98
C LEU A 146 -0.63 1.47 34.06
N TRP A 147 0.22 0.44 34.16
CA TRP A 147 1.35 0.41 35.08
C TRP A 147 2.35 1.56 34.83
N GLN A 148 2.63 1.89 33.57
CA GLN A 148 3.47 3.04 33.23
C GLN A 148 2.79 4.38 33.51
N ARG A 149 1.54 4.55 33.08
CA ARG A 149 0.80 5.82 33.16
C ARG A 149 0.43 6.19 34.59
N SER A 150 -0.24 5.29 35.31
CA SER A 150 -0.86 5.59 36.60
C SER A 150 0.00 5.14 37.79
N PHE A 151 0.95 4.22 37.57
CA PHE A 151 1.87 3.73 38.60
C PHE A 151 3.34 4.07 38.35
N ARG A 152 3.64 4.90 37.34
CA ARG A 152 5.00 5.39 37.02
C ARG A 152 6.05 4.29 36.90
N ALA A 153 5.65 3.11 36.43
CA ALA A 153 6.48 1.92 36.31
C ALA A 153 7.16 1.48 37.64
N GLU A 154 6.47 1.66 38.77
CA GLU A 154 6.96 1.28 40.09
C GLU A 154 7.35 -0.21 40.15
N PRO A 155 8.60 -0.57 40.47
CA PRO A 155 9.08 -1.96 40.38
C PRO A 155 8.49 -2.89 41.44
N GLU A 156 8.13 -2.35 42.62
CA GLU A 156 7.54 -3.08 43.75
C GLU A 156 6.02 -2.96 43.78
N ILE A 157 5.38 -3.01 42.60
CA ILE A 157 3.93 -2.88 42.46
C ILE A 157 3.15 -4.16 42.86
N VAL A 158 3.77 -5.33 42.71
CA VAL A 158 3.13 -6.62 43.04
C VAL A 158 2.97 -6.73 44.56
N GLY A 159 1.76 -7.06 45.00
CA GLY A 159 1.35 -7.09 46.42
C GLY A 159 0.72 -5.78 46.90
N GLN A 160 0.84 -4.69 46.14
CA GLN A 160 0.19 -3.42 46.50
C GLN A 160 -1.33 -3.51 46.33
N LYS A 161 -2.04 -2.69 47.11
CA LYS A 161 -3.50 -2.61 47.08
C LYS A 161 -3.94 -1.34 46.35
N ILE A 162 -4.95 -1.48 45.51
CA ILE A 162 -5.61 -0.38 44.79
C ILE A 162 -7.10 -0.38 45.09
N LEU A 163 -7.73 0.78 44.92
CA LEU A 163 -9.19 0.92 45.06
C LEU A 163 -9.81 0.97 43.67
N LEU A 164 -10.66 -0.02 43.38
CA LEU A 164 -11.48 -0.09 42.17
C LEU A 164 -12.94 -0.08 42.61
N ASP A 165 -13.70 0.95 42.20
CA ASP A 165 -15.10 1.17 42.63
C ASP A 165 -15.28 1.18 44.17
N GLY A 166 -14.27 1.65 44.89
CA GLY A 166 -14.25 1.69 46.36
C GLY A 166 -13.86 0.35 47.03
N GLU A 167 -13.71 -0.72 46.26
CA GLU A 167 -13.29 -2.03 46.74
C GLU A 167 -11.77 -2.21 46.63
N ARG A 168 -11.16 -2.91 47.59
CA ARG A 168 -9.71 -3.11 47.62
C ARG A 168 -9.32 -4.34 46.80
N TYR A 169 -8.50 -4.12 45.78
CA TYR A 169 -7.88 -5.17 44.96
C TYR A 169 -6.38 -5.27 45.22
N THR A 170 -5.83 -6.47 45.25
CA THR A 170 -4.38 -6.68 45.36
C THR A 170 -3.80 -6.92 43.97
N ILE A 171 -2.77 -6.15 43.60
CA ILE A 171 -2.05 -6.34 42.34
C ILE A 171 -1.19 -7.59 42.45
N ILE A 172 -1.43 -8.60 41.61
CA ILE A 172 -0.67 -9.87 41.64
C ILE A 172 0.29 -10.02 40.48
N GLY A 173 0.16 -9.20 39.44
CA GLY A 173 1.05 -9.23 38.29
C GLY A 173 0.88 -8.06 37.33
N VAL A 174 1.86 -7.92 36.44
CA VAL A 174 1.87 -6.93 35.36
C VAL A 174 2.16 -7.65 34.05
N MET A 175 1.34 -7.43 33.04
CA MET A 175 1.50 -8.01 31.72
C MET A 175 2.63 -7.32 30.92
N PRO A 176 3.29 -8.05 30.00
CA PRO A 176 4.32 -7.47 29.15
C PRO A 176 3.73 -6.45 28.16
N PRO A 177 4.55 -5.52 27.63
CA PRO A 177 4.08 -4.46 26.73
C PRO A 177 3.46 -4.99 25.43
N GLU A 178 3.80 -6.20 25.00
CA GLU A 178 3.25 -6.81 23.80
C GLU A 178 1.82 -7.36 24.02
N PHE A 179 1.42 -7.59 25.27
CA PHE A 179 0.11 -8.18 25.58
C PHE A 179 -1.02 -7.17 25.42
N HIS A 180 -1.83 -7.39 24.37
CA HIS A 180 -3.01 -6.58 24.09
C HIS A 180 -4.19 -7.50 23.80
N PHE A 181 -5.09 -7.67 24.77
CA PHE A 181 -6.27 -8.50 24.61
C PHE A 181 -7.53 -7.67 24.30
N ALA A 182 -7.66 -7.29 23.02
CA ALA A 182 -8.78 -6.52 22.47
C ALA A 182 -9.42 -7.20 21.25
N PRO A 183 -10.01 -8.39 21.40
CA PRO A 183 -10.19 -9.29 20.26
C PRO A 183 -11.27 -8.86 19.25
N PHE A 184 -12.38 -8.22 19.65
CA PHE A 184 -13.37 -7.67 18.69
C PHE A 184 -14.50 -6.83 19.32
N TRP A 185 -14.64 -6.81 20.65
CA TRP A 185 -15.73 -6.09 21.34
C TRP A 185 -15.26 -5.11 22.43
N VAL A 186 -13.96 -5.07 22.69
CA VAL A 186 -13.32 -4.10 23.60
C VAL A 186 -12.20 -3.43 22.82
N THR A 187 -12.08 -2.12 22.93
CA THR A 187 -11.04 -1.34 22.25
C THR A 187 -9.69 -1.45 22.95
N GLN A 188 -9.66 -1.42 24.28
CA GLN A 188 -8.43 -1.52 25.07
C GLN A 188 -8.74 -1.92 26.52
N ALA A 189 -8.55 -3.20 26.86
CA ALA A 189 -8.58 -3.65 28.26
C ALA A 189 -7.19 -3.44 28.87
N GLU A 190 -7.13 -2.73 30.01
CA GLU A 190 -5.88 -2.38 30.69
C GLU A 190 -5.72 -3.08 32.05
N MET A 191 -6.72 -3.87 32.48
CA MET A 191 -6.64 -4.66 33.70
C MET A 191 -7.53 -5.91 33.62
N TRP A 192 -7.17 -6.92 34.40
CA TRP A 192 -7.90 -8.18 34.46
C TRP A 192 -8.10 -8.63 35.90
N ALA A 193 -9.29 -9.13 36.22
CA ALA A 193 -9.62 -9.73 37.52
C ALA A 193 -10.27 -11.12 37.33
N PRO A 194 -10.30 -11.99 38.35
CA PRO A 194 -10.99 -13.28 38.27
C PRO A 194 -12.48 -13.12 37.98
N LEU A 195 -13.02 -13.99 37.12
CA LEU A 195 -14.46 -14.09 36.85
C LEU A 195 -15.12 -14.99 37.89
N ASP A 196 -15.87 -14.40 38.82
CA ASP A 196 -16.73 -15.15 39.73
C ASP A 196 -18.10 -15.43 39.09
N LEU A 197 -18.39 -16.71 38.89
CA LEU A 197 -19.67 -17.21 38.40
C LEU A 197 -20.51 -17.88 39.51
N SER A 198 -20.04 -17.91 40.76
CA SER A 198 -20.68 -18.66 41.86
C SER A 198 -22.13 -18.28 42.09
N ALA A 199 -22.47 -16.99 41.95
CA ALA A 199 -23.85 -16.50 42.06
C ALA A 199 -24.69 -16.66 40.77
N ARG A 200 -24.06 -17.08 39.65
CA ARG A 200 -24.66 -17.10 38.31
C ARG A 200 -24.62 -18.48 37.64
N LEU A 201 -24.30 -19.54 38.38
CA LEU A 201 -24.09 -20.89 37.86
C LEU A 201 -25.27 -21.43 37.04
N THR A 202 -26.50 -21.05 37.39
CA THR A 202 -27.74 -21.50 36.72
C THR A 202 -28.33 -20.45 35.79
N GLN A 203 -27.67 -19.31 35.61
CA GLN A 203 -28.21 -18.19 34.84
C GLN A 203 -28.05 -18.45 33.35
N ARG A 204 -29.15 -18.80 32.67
CA ARG A 204 -29.21 -19.02 31.21
C ARG A 204 -29.73 -17.81 30.41
N GLY A 205 -30.57 -16.97 31.00
CA GLY A 205 -31.16 -15.81 30.31
C GLY A 205 -30.23 -14.61 30.14
N SER A 206 -29.19 -14.49 30.98
CA SER A 206 -28.23 -13.38 30.91
C SER A 206 -27.03 -13.77 30.07
N HIS A 207 -26.81 -13.04 28.98
CA HIS A 207 -25.75 -13.29 28.01
C HIS A 207 -24.70 -12.19 28.14
N SER A 208 -23.63 -12.46 28.89
CA SER A 208 -22.57 -11.49 29.14
C SER A 208 -21.18 -12.01 28.82
N LEU A 209 -21.01 -13.33 28.67
CA LEU A 209 -19.70 -13.95 28.51
C LEU A 209 -19.28 -14.04 27.05
N ARG A 210 -18.01 -13.76 26.80
CA ARG A 210 -17.36 -14.00 25.51
C ARG A 210 -16.46 -15.20 25.68
N VAL A 211 -16.84 -16.29 25.04
CA VAL A 211 -16.17 -17.58 25.20
C VAL A 211 -15.11 -17.75 24.13
N PHE A 212 -13.94 -18.20 24.55
CA PHE A 212 -12.83 -18.58 23.72
C PHE A 212 -12.45 -20.01 23.99
N ALA A 213 -11.90 -20.65 22.97
CA ALA A 213 -11.36 -21.97 23.11
C ALA A 213 -10.08 -22.13 22.29
N ARG A 214 -9.25 -23.07 22.70
CA ARG A 214 -8.13 -23.56 21.90
C ARG A 214 -8.51 -24.94 21.36
N LEU A 215 -8.56 -25.08 20.04
CA LEU A 215 -8.77 -26.38 19.40
C LEU A 215 -7.63 -27.33 19.75
N ARG A 216 -7.93 -28.61 20.00
CA ARG A 216 -6.90 -29.65 20.14
C ARG A 216 -6.11 -29.81 18.83
N LEU A 217 -4.91 -30.38 18.94
CA LEU A 217 -4.13 -30.77 17.77
C LEU A 217 -4.94 -31.70 16.86
N ALA A 218 -4.90 -31.44 15.55
CA ALA A 218 -5.62 -32.16 14.48
C ALA A 218 -7.15 -32.02 14.44
N ILE A 219 -7.77 -31.18 15.28
CA ILE A 219 -9.20 -30.88 15.16
C ILE A 219 -9.42 -29.67 14.25
N GLU A 220 -10.18 -29.87 13.18
CA GLU A 220 -10.63 -28.79 12.30
C GLU A 220 -11.82 -28.03 12.89
N THR A 221 -11.98 -26.76 12.50
CA THR A 221 -13.09 -25.91 12.94
C THR A 221 -14.46 -26.50 12.61
N ALA A 222 -14.60 -27.18 11.46
CA ALA A 222 -15.85 -27.82 11.05
C ALA A 222 -16.26 -28.97 11.99
N ALA A 223 -15.29 -29.78 12.44
CA ALA A 223 -15.56 -30.86 13.39
C ALA A 223 -15.97 -30.30 14.77
N ALA A 224 -15.28 -29.26 15.23
CA ALA A 224 -15.66 -28.57 16.46
C ALA A 224 -17.06 -27.91 16.35
N GLN A 225 -17.41 -27.35 15.19
CA GLN A 225 -18.74 -26.77 14.95
C GLN A 225 -19.83 -27.84 15.04
N ALA A 226 -19.62 -29.02 14.45
CA ALA A 226 -20.55 -30.14 14.55
C ALA A 226 -20.75 -30.61 15.99
N GLU A 227 -19.68 -30.62 16.81
CA GLU A 227 -19.79 -30.89 18.24
C GLU A 227 -20.62 -29.82 18.96
N MET A 228 -20.41 -28.53 18.67
CA MET A 228 -21.19 -27.45 19.28
C MET A 228 -22.66 -27.53 18.88
N ASP A 229 -22.96 -27.84 17.62
CA ASP A 229 -24.33 -28.01 17.14
C ASP A 229 -25.02 -29.17 17.91
N GLN A 230 -24.31 -30.27 18.18
CA GLN A 230 -24.82 -31.37 19.02
C GLN A 230 -25.05 -30.96 20.48
N ILE A 231 -24.12 -30.20 21.09
CA ILE A 231 -24.28 -29.69 22.45
C ILE A 231 -25.50 -28.75 22.51
N CYS A 232 -25.66 -27.86 21.55
CA CYS A 232 -26.81 -26.95 21.48
C CYS A 232 -28.12 -27.72 21.40
N HIS A 233 -28.18 -28.77 20.55
CA HIS A 233 -29.37 -29.61 20.46
C HIS A 233 -29.70 -30.31 21.79
N ASN A 234 -28.70 -30.83 22.49
CA ASN A 234 -28.91 -31.46 23.80
C ASN A 234 -29.39 -30.44 24.84
N LEU A 235 -28.85 -29.22 24.82
CA LEU A 235 -29.26 -28.14 25.72
C LEU A 235 -30.66 -27.63 25.41
N GLU A 236 -31.06 -27.58 24.14
CA GLU A 236 -32.42 -27.24 23.72
C GLU A 236 -33.45 -28.23 24.27
N VAL A 237 -33.14 -29.54 24.22
CA VAL A 237 -34.01 -30.58 24.81
C VAL A 237 -34.06 -30.48 26.34
N ALA A 238 -32.92 -30.21 26.99
CA ALA A 238 -32.84 -30.13 28.45
C ALA A 238 -33.42 -28.83 29.03
N PHE A 239 -33.34 -27.73 28.28
CA PHE A 239 -33.71 -26.38 28.71
C PHE A 239 -34.50 -25.65 27.60
N PRO A 240 -35.70 -26.13 27.23
CA PRO A 240 -36.46 -25.56 26.13
C PRO A 240 -36.81 -24.08 26.34
N ASP A 241 -37.07 -23.64 27.58
CA ASP A 241 -37.45 -22.26 27.89
C ASP A 241 -36.36 -21.22 27.55
N THR A 242 -35.08 -21.62 27.57
CA THR A 242 -33.95 -20.70 27.39
C THR A 242 -33.08 -20.99 26.16
N ASN A 243 -33.07 -22.23 25.68
CA ASN A 243 -32.13 -22.70 24.66
C ASN A 243 -32.80 -23.09 23.34
N THR A 244 -34.12 -22.91 23.21
CA THR A 244 -34.82 -23.14 21.92
C THR A 244 -34.22 -22.28 20.81
N GLY A 245 -33.78 -22.93 19.73
CA GLY A 245 -33.15 -22.27 18.58
C GLY A 245 -31.78 -21.64 18.86
N MET A 246 -31.20 -21.85 20.05
CA MET A 246 -29.87 -21.34 20.40
C MET A 246 -28.81 -22.05 19.55
N ARG A 247 -27.87 -21.26 19.00
CA ARG A 247 -26.74 -21.81 18.26
C ARG A 247 -25.44 -21.22 18.75
N LEU A 248 -24.46 -22.07 19.05
CA LEU A 248 -23.08 -21.66 19.28
C LEU A 248 -22.29 -21.81 17.99
N VAL A 249 -21.69 -20.70 17.55
CA VAL A 249 -20.91 -20.64 16.31
C VAL A 249 -19.44 -20.48 16.66
N ILE A 250 -18.62 -21.30 16.02
CA ILE A 250 -17.18 -21.28 16.10
C ILE A 250 -16.62 -20.44 14.96
N ASP A 251 -15.79 -19.47 15.32
CA ASP A 251 -15.05 -18.67 14.36
C ASP A 251 -13.57 -18.58 14.76
N SER A 252 -12.68 -18.47 13.78
CA SER A 252 -11.27 -18.17 14.05
C SER A 252 -11.15 -16.81 14.74
N LEU A 253 -10.39 -16.76 15.84
CA LEU A 253 -10.16 -15.51 16.57
C LEU A 253 -9.52 -14.45 15.68
N THR A 254 -8.59 -14.87 14.81
CA THR A 254 -7.91 -13.98 13.86
C THR A 254 -8.89 -13.42 12.83
N GLU A 255 -9.83 -14.23 12.36
CA GLU A 255 -10.84 -13.78 11.40
C GLU A 255 -11.88 -12.87 12.05
N LYS A 256 -12.26 -13.07 13.31
CA LYS A 256 -13.13 -12.10 14.00
C LYS A 256 -12.45 -10.78 14.29
N ALA A 257 -11.18 -10.81 14.71
CA ALA A 257 -10.44 -9.59 15.02
C ALA A 257 -10.16 -8.75 13.77
N VAL A 258 -9.73 -9.38 12.67
CA VAL A 258 -9.17 -8.65 11.52
C VAL A 258 -9.94 -8.88 10.21
N GLY A 259 -10.82 -9.89 10.15
CA GLY A 259 -11.49 -10.28 8.91
C GLY A 259 -12.30 -9.16 8.26
N ARG A 260 -12.96 -8.30 9.06
CA ARG A 260 -13.71 -7.14 8.56
C ARG A 260 -12.83 -6.05 7.96
N LEU A 261 -11.57 -5.94 8.39
CA LEU A 261 -10.63 -4.92 7.92
C LEU A 261 -9.95 -5.33 6.60
N ARG A 262 -9.87 -6.64 6.30
CA ARG A 262 -9.21 -7.17 5.09
C ARG A 262 -9.69 -6.50 3.79
N PRO A 263 -11.00 -6.37 3.50
CA PRO A 263 -11.45 -5.76 2.24
C PRO A 263 -11.10 -4.27 2.16
N ALA A 264 -11.34 -3.53 3.24
CA ALA A 264 -11.05 -2.10 3.30
C ALA A 264 -9.55 -1.82 3.10
N LEU A 265 -8.69 -2.62 3.74
CA LEU A 265 -7.24 -2.51 3.59
C LEU A 265 -6.76 -2.85 2.17
N ARG A 266 -7.38 -3.83 1.49
CA ARG A 266 -7.09 -4.13 0.08
C ARG A 266 -7.46 -2.97 -0.84
N VAL A 267 -8.62 -2.35 -0.64
CA VAL A 267 -9.05 -1.18 -1.42
C VAL A 267 -8.11 0.00 -1.17
N LEU A 268 -7.75 0.26 0.09
CA LEU A 268 -6.81 1.33 0.45
C LEU A 268 -5.43 1.11 -0.17
N LEU A 269 -4.91 -0.12 -0.13
CA LEU A 269 -3.65 -0.48 -0.77
C LEU A 269 -3.71 -0.28 -2.29
N GLY A 270 -4.81 -0.69 -2.93
CA GLY A 270 -5.04 -0.46 -4.36
C GLY A 270 -5.08 1.03 -4.71
N ALA A 271 -5.78 1.83 -3.92
CA ALA A 271 -5.88 3.27 -4.11
C ALA A 271 -4.51 3.97 -4.02
N VAL A 272 -3.70 3.63 -3.03
CA VAL A 272 -2.37 4.26 -2.86
C VAL A 272 -1.34 3.72 -3.85
N GLY A 273 -1.50 2.48 -4.30
CA GLY A 273 -0.79 1.97 -5.48
C GLY A 273 -1.09 2.79 -6.74
N LEU A 274 -2.35 3.16 -6.99
CA LEU A 274 -2.74 4.03 -8.11
C LEU A 274 -2.16 5.44 -7.97
N VAL A 275 -2.19 6.03 -6.77
CA VAL A 275 -1.58 7.34 -6.51
C VAL A 275 -0.08 7.31 -6.80
N LEU A 276 0.61 6.24 -6.43
CA LEU A 276 2.03 6.05 -6.76
C LEU A 276 2.25 5.96 -8.26
N LEU A 277 1.42 5.20 -8.99
CA LEU A 277 1.50 5.10 -10.45
C LEU A 277 1.30 6.46 -11.13
N ILE A 278 0.35 7.27 -10.65
CA ILE A 278 0.12 8.64 -11.15
C ILE A 278 1.35 9.51 -10.87
N ALA A 279 1.94 9.43 -9.67
CA ALA A 279 3.17 10.16 -9.34
C ALA A 279 4.33 9.74 -10.26
N CYS A 280 4.52 8.44 -10.49
CA CYS A 280 5.53 7.92 -11.42
C CYS A 280 5.29 8.39 -12.86
N ALA A 281 4.04 8.37 -13.34
CA ALA A 281 3.67 8.85 -14.67
C ALA A 281 3.95 10.36 -14.82
N ASN A 282 3.66 11.16 -13.79
CA ASN A 282 3.95 12.60 -13.79
C ASN A 282 5.45 12.87 -13.85
N VAL A 283 6.26 12.11 -13.10
CA VAL A 283 7.73 12.21 -13.16
C VAL A 283 8.25 11.80 -14.54
N ALA A 284 7.71 10.72 -15.12
CA ALA A 284 8.08 10.27 -16.47
C ALA A 284 7.73 11.32 -17.54
N ASN A 285 6.54 11.93 -17.48
CA ASN A 285 6.12 12.99 -18.39
C ASN A 285 7.01 14.23 -18.29
N LEU A 286 7.39 14.64 -17.07
CA LEU A 286 8.33 15.75 -16.84
C LEU A 286 9.73 15.44 -17.40
N ALA A 287 10.20 14.20 -17.23
CA ALA A 287 11.49 13.77 -17.79
C ALA A 287 11.45 13.75 -19.33
N LEU A 288 10.35 13.27 -19.92
CA LEU A 288 10.16 13.22 -21.37
C LEU A 288 10.07 14.63 -21.98
N ALA A 289 9.31 15.54 -21.37
CA ALA A 289 9.21 16.94 -21.80
C ALA A 289 10.58 17.67 -21.78
N ARG A 290 11.47 17.28 -20.86
CA ARG A 290 12.84 17.80 -20.82
C ARG A 290 13.74 17.20 -21.88
N ALA A 291 13.60 15.90 -22.16
CA ALA A 291 14.36 15.25 -23.21
C ALA A 291 14.05 15.89 -24.59
N THR A 292 12.79 16.22 -24.85
CA THR A 292 12.37 16.91 -26.08
C THR A 292 12.81 18.39 -26.11
N ALA A 293 12.78 19.11 -24.99
CA ALA A 293 13.35 20.46 -24.90
C ALA A 293 14.86 20.49 -25.16
N ARG A 294 15.61 19.51 -24.62
CA ARG A 294 17.04 19.35 -24.88
C ARG A 294 17.36 18.95 -26.31
N GLN A 295 16.47 18.25 -27.03
CA GLN A 295 16.68 17.98 -28.46
C GLN A 295 16.78 19.26 -29.29
N LYS A 296 16.05 20.33 -28.92
CA LYS A 296 16.18 21.64 -29.59
C LYS A 296 17.55 22.29 -29.33
N GLU A 297 18.10 22.17 -28.11
CA GLU A 297 19.46 22.63 -27.79
C GLU A 297 20.57 21.77 -28.44
N ILE A 298 20.36 20.45 -28.52
CA ILE A 298 21.31 19.52 -29.15
C ILE A 298 21.35 19.71 -30.66
N ALA A 299 20.22 20.05 -31.30
CA ALA A 299 20.20 20.41 -32.71
C ALA A 299 21.03 21.67 -32.97
N VAL A 300 20.84 22.75 -32.19
CA VAL A 300 21.59 24.02 -32.34
C VAL A 300 23.09 23.83 -32.09
N SER A 301 23.48 23.06 -31.07
CA SER A 301 24.90 22.77 -30.79
C SER A 301 25.56 21.74 -31.72
N ARG A 302 24.79 21.01 -32.54
CA ARG A 302 25.29 20.26 -33.70
C ARG A 302 25.52 21.15 -34.91
N TRP A 303 24.68 22.17 -35.13
CA TRP A 303 24.90 23.16 -36.20
C TRP A 303 26.19 23.97 -35.99
N GLU A 304 26.49 24.42 -34.77
CA GLU A 304 27.74 25.15 -34.48
C GLU A 304 29.01 24.29 -34.62
N ARG A 305 28.97 23.01 -34.22
CA ARG A 305 30.11 22.08 -34.42
C ARG A 305 30.29 21.61 -35.86
N SER A 306 29.26 21.75 -36.70
CA SER A 306 29.37 21.52 -38.15
C SER A 306 29.88 22.77 -38.88
N ALA A 307 29.59 23.98 -38.36
CA ALA A 307 30.03 25.25 -38.93
C ALA A 307 31.46 25.65 -38.53
N CYS A 308 31.97 25.21 -37.38
CA CYS A 308 33.35 25.46 -36.93
C CYS A 308 34.30 24.30 -37.29
N GLY A 309 34.26 23.87 -38.56
CA GLY A 309 35.23 22.95 -39.17
C GLY A 309 36.10 23.61 -40.24
N SER A 310 35.78 24.84 -40.67
CA SER A 310 36.59 25.60 -41.61
C SER A 310 37.71 26.33 -40.89
N ARG A 311 38.81 25.61 -40.66
CA ARG A 311 40.11 26.22 -40.37
C ARG A 311 40.49 27.09 -41.57
N VAL A 312 40.30 28.40 -41.45
CA VAL A 312 40.76 29.39 -42.42
C VAL A 312 42.29 29.36 -42.42
N SER A 313 42.89 28.62 -43.36
CA SER A 313 44.27 28.85 -43.76
C SER A 313 44.27 29.80 -44.94
N SER A 314 44.78 31.01 -44.72
CA SER A 314 45.19 31.91 -45.80
C SER A 314 46.18 31.19 -46.70
N SER A 315 45.72 30.81 -47.89
CA SER A 315 46.56 30.44 -49.03
C SER A 315 45.71 30.58 -50.27
N ARG A 316 46.12 31.49 -51.17
CA ARG A 316 45.57 31.68 -52.51
C ARG A 316 45.44 30.34 -53.24
N LYS A 317 44.27 29.72 -53.15
CA LYS A 317 43.84 28.65 -54.05
C LYS A 317 42.35 28.82 -54.27
N VAL A 318 42.02 29.09 -55.54
CA VAL A 318 40.68 29.04 -56.10
C VAL A 318 40.04 27.71 -55.67
N TRP A 319 38.92 27.78 -54.96
CA TRP A 319 38.12 26.60 -54.64
C TRP A 319 37.13 26.38 -55.78
N CYS A 320 37.39 25.36 -56.61
CA CYS A 320 36.37 24.77 -57.46
C CYS A 320 35.58 23.77 -56.61
N CYS A 321 34.30 24.07 -56.34
CA CYS A 321 33.36 23.06 -55.85
C CYS A 321 32.98 22.14 -57.01
N HIS A 322 33.31 20.85 -56.88
CA HIS A 322 32.84 19.81 -57.77
C HIS A 322 31.51 19.26 -57.21
N LEU A 323 30.39 19.61 -57.84
CA LEU A 323 29.12 18.90 -57.67
C LEU A 323 29.01 17.84 -58.78
N PRO A 324 28.68 16.58 -58.47
CA PRO A 324 28.42 15.58 -59.48
C PRO A 324 27.02 15.82 -60.08
N GLY A 325 26.96 16.08 -61.40
CA GLY A 325 25.72 16.01 -62.17
C GLY A 325 25.10 17.30 -62.72
N ALA A 326 25.80 18.44 -62.74
CA ALA A 326 25.29 19.67 -63.39
C ALA A 326 26.30 20.26 -64.40
N PRO A 327 25.86 20.69 -65.60
CA PRO A 327 26.69 21.48 -66.52
C PRO A 327 26.97 22.88 -65.95
N TRP A 328 28.17 23.37 -66.22
CA TRP A 328 28.84 24.44 -65.48
C TRP A 328 28.17 25.81 -65.75
N ALA A 329 27.62 26.45 -64.72
CA ALA A 329 27.28 27.87 -64.75
C ALA A 329 28.28 28.62 -63.86
N CYS A 330 29.29 29.24 -64.48
CA CYS A 330 30.20 30.15 -63.79
C CYS A 330 29.51 31.50 -63.59
N PHE A 331 29.16 31.84 -62.34
CA PHE A 331 28.77 33.19 -61.95
C PHE A 331 30.03 33.97 -61.55
N TRP A 332 30.36 35.03 -62.28
CA TRP A 332 31.42 35.96 -61.92
C TRP A 332 30.80 37.25 -61.34
N PRO A 333 31.31 37.81 -60.23
CA PRO A 333 30.90 39.12 -59.75
C PRO A 333 31.20 40.23 -60.80
N PRO A 334 30.38 41.30 -60.86
CA PRO A 334 30.54 42.36 -61.85
C PRO A 334 31.81 43.15 -61.57
N GLY A 335 32.73 43.25 -62.55
CA GLY A 335 33.87 44.18 -62.45
C GLY A 335 35.24 43.74 -62.99
N ALA A 336 35.38 42.62 -63.71
CA ALA A 336 36.68 42.21 -64.26
C ALA A 336 36.74 42.37 -65.79
N ARG A 337 37.44 43.41 -66.26
CA ARG A 337 37.85 43.55 -67.68
C ARG A 337 39.10 42.70 -67.90
N GLY A 338 39.04 41.71 -68.80
CA GLY A 338 40.21 40.93 -69.20
C GLY A 338 39.92 40.12 -70.47
N ARG A 339 40.82 40.21 -71.46
CA ARG A 339 40.67 39.68 -72.83
C ARG A 339 40.62 38.14 -72.88
N PHE A 340 39.68 37.61 -73.68
CA PHE A 340 39.50 36.19 -73.98
C PHE A 340 40.52 35.65 -75.00
N LYS A 341 40.99 34.41 -74.80
CA LYS A 341 41.44 33.50 -75.87
C LYS A 341 40.76 32.13 -75.65
N PRO A 342 40.17 31.49 -76.67
CA PRO A 342 39.56 30.18 -76.52
C PRO A 342 40.60 29.08 -76.73
N CYS A 343 40.66 28.11 -75.82
CA CYS A 343 41.35 26.84 -76.05
C CYS A 343 40.30 25.74 -76.19
N TYR A 344 40.14 25.23 -77.40
CA TYR A 344 39.47 23.98 -77.72
C TYR A 344 40.28 22.80 -77.18
N VAL A 345 39.62 21.81 -76.57
CA VAL A 345 40.22 20.49 -76.33
C VAL A 345 39.30 19.42 -76.91
N ARG A 346 39.84 18.68 -77.89
CA ARG A 346 39.27 17.49 -78.53
C ARG A 346 39.23 16.33 -77.54
N ILE A 347 38.12 15.58 -77.51
CA ILE A 347 38.01 14.29 -76.83
C ILE A 347 37.97 13.19 -77.90
N PRO A 348 38.78 12.11 -77.80
CA PRO A 348 38.73 11.01 -78.74
C PRO A 348 37.55 10.07 -78.44
N VAL A 349 36.88 9.65 -79.50
CA VAL A 349 35.80 8.65 -79.50
C VAL A 349 36.42 7.27 -79.69
N ASN A 350 36.03 6.27 -78.88
CA ASN A 350 36.08 4.89 -79.35
C ASN A 350 34.87 4.06 -78.85
N SER A 351 33.90 3.95 -79.77
CA SER A 351 33.04 2.82 -80.14
C SER A 351 32.58 1.75 -79.13
N GLY A 352 31.26 1.47 -79.18
CA GLY A 352 30.78 0.08 -79.16
C GLY A 352 29.53 -0.28 -78.36
N SER A 353 28.34 0.32 -78.61
CA SER A 353 27.03 -0.38 -78.69
C SER A 353 25.84 0.58 -78.69
N VAL A 354 24.81 0.25 -79.47
CA VAL A 354 23.66 1.07 -79.92
C VAL A 354 22.38 0.74 -79.12
N PHE A 355 21.47 1.73 -79.01
CA PHE A 355 19.98 1.70 -78.87
C PHE A 355 19.38 2.60 -77.74
N PRO A 356 18.14 3.14 -77.88
CA PRO A 356 17.91 4.59 -77.84
C PRO A 356 16.89 5.11 -76.78
N VAL A 357 16.89 6.44 -76.63
CA VAL A 357 15.77 7.37 -76.40
C VAL A 357 14.89 7.18 -75.14
N GLY A 358 14.84 8.25 -74.32
CA GLY A 358 13.78 8.49 -73.34
C GLY A 358 14.16 9.58 -72.33
N THR A 359 14.10 10.86 -72.71
CA THR A 359 13.09 11.85 -72.29
C THR A 359 13.18 12.40 -70.84
N ARG A 360 13.29 13.75 -70.83
CA ARG A 360 12.69 14.73 -69.89
C ARG A 360 13.49 15.19 -68.67
N SER A 361 14.20 16.30 -68.89
CA SER A 361 13.95 17.61 -68.29
C SER A 361 13.25 17.67 -66.92
N VAL A 362 13.99 18.12 -65.89
CA VAL A 362 13.41 18.84 -64.75
C VAL A 362 14.08 20.21 -64.68
N SER A 363 13.27 21.24 -64.91
CA SER A 363 13.65 22.64 -64.83
C SER A 363 13.52 23.14 -63.38
N ILE A 364 14.42 24.04 -63.04
CA ILE A 364 14.58 24.78 -61.78
C ILE A 364 13.62 25.98 -61.78
N CYS A 365 13.06 26.36 -60.63
CA CYS A 365 12.86 27.77 -60.21
C CYS A 365 12.25 27.88 -58.79
N PRO A 366 12.38 29.03 -58.11
CA PRO A 366 12.87 29.11 -56.73
C PRO A 366 11.82 29.74 -55.78
N CYS A 367 12.10 29.74 -54.48
CA CYS A 367 11.39 30.63 -53.55
C CYS A 367 12.41 31.38 -52.69
N PHE A 368 12.45 32.70 -52.92
CA PHE A 368 13.16 33.67 -52.11
C PHE A 368 12.20 34.36 -51.15
N PHE A 369 12.77 34.75 -50.01
CA PHE A 369 12.21 35.47 -48.87
C PHE A 369 11.38 36.74 -49.20
N SER A 370 10.41 37.08 -48.33
CA SER A 370 10.48 38.33 -47.54
C SER A 370 9.37 38.45 -46.48
N HIS A 371 9.73 39.18 -45.42
CA HIS A 371 9.00 39.44 -44.18
C HIS A 371 7.74 40.32 -44.32
N TRP A 372 6.90 40.26 -43.26
CA TRP A 372 5.87 41.20 -42.77
C TRP A 372 4.39 40.74 -42.89
N ARG A 373 3.68 40.78 -41.75
CA ARG A 373 2.30 40.29 -41.43
C ARG A 373 1.23 40.83 -42.40
N TRP A 374 0.08 40.16 -42.62
CA TRP A 374 -1.09 40.04 -41.71
C TRP A 374 -2.14 38.99 -42.19
N ARG A 375 -3.02 38.55 -41.26
CA ARG A 375 -4.26 37.73 -41.43
C ARG A 375 -5.22 38.35 -42.48
N CYS A 376 -6.14 37.66 -43.20
CA CYS A 376 -7.23 36.72 -42.82
C CYS A 376 -7.73 35.89 -44.04
N SER A 377 -8.52 34.84 -43.75
CA SER A 377 -9.28 33.85 -44.58
C SER A 377 -10.38 34.44 -45.50
N PRO A 378 -11.27 33.69 -46.22
CA PRO A 378 -11.32 32.33 -46.80
C PRO A 378 -11.69 32.35 -48.33
N GLU A 379 -12.00 31.20 -48.93
CA GLU A 379 -12.75 31.01 -50.20
C GLU A 379 -12.08 31.37 -51.55
N SER A 380 -11.70 30.33 -52.31
CA SER A 380 -11.91 30.29 -53.77
C SER A 380 -11.56 28.90 -54.34
N CYS A 381 -12.62 28.24 -54.82
CA CYS A 381 -12.69 27.43 -56.05
C CYS A 381 -11.84 26.15 -56.16
N SER A 382 -12.30 25.01 -56.68
CA SER A 382 -13.62 24.45 -57.00
C SER A 382 -13.31 23.09 -57.64
N ALA A 383 -14.16 22.11 -57.40
CA ALA A 383 -14.08 20.75 -57.93
C ALA A 383 -14.18 20.67 -59.47
N GLN A 384 -13.48 19.70 -60.07
CA GLN A 384 -13.88 19.08 -61.36
C GLN A 384 -13.64 17.55 -61.32
N ARG A 385 -14.75 16.81 -61.47
CA ARG A 385 -14.90 15.41 -61.93
C ARG A 385 -15.58 15.49 -63.33
N PRO A 386 -15.86 14.38 -64.04
CA PRO A 386 -15.14 13.13 -64.29
C PRO A 386 -15.07 12.83 -65.82
N LEU A 387 -14.58 11.65 -66.25
CA LEU A 387 -15.13 10.84 -67.37
C LEU A 387 -14.32 9.54 -67.59
N SER A 388 -15.01 8.40 -67.55
CA SER A 388 -14.68 7.10 -68.20
C SER A 388 -15.55 7.01 -69.48
N PRO A 389 -15.48 5.99 -70.39
CA PRO A 389 -14.75 4.70 -70.46
C PRO A 389 -14.09 4.53 -71.89
N PRO A 390 -13.91 3.35 -72.59
CA PRO A 390 -14.73 2.11 -72.70
C PRO A 390 -13.98 0.76 -72.54
N ARG A 391 -14.78 -0.32 -72.60
CA ARG A 391 -14.45 -1.76 -72.59
C ARG A 391 -13.97 -2.27 -73.97
N GLU A 392 -13.16 -3.33 -73.95
CA GLU A 392 -13.00 -4.48 -74.88
C GLU A 392 -12.19 -5.53 -74.07
N GLY A 393 -12.36 -6.85 -74.06
CA GLY A 393 -13.04 -7.80 -74.94
C GLY A 393 -12.10 -8.99 -75.21
N THR A 394 -12.08 -10.01 -74.35
CA THR A 394 -11.96 -11.48 -74.62
C THR A 394 -11.71 -12.24 -73.33
#